data_AF-H9GVJ3-F1
#
_entry.id   AF-H9GVJ3-F1
#
_cell.length_a   1.000
_cell.length_b   1.000
_cell.length_c   1.000
_cell.angle_alpha   90.00
_cell.angle_beta   90.00
_cell.angle_gamma   90.00
#
_symmetry.space_group_name_H-M   'P 1'
#
loop_
_entity.id
_entity.type
_entity.pdbx_description
1 polymer ?
#
loop_
_entity_poly.entity_id
_entity_poly.type
_entity_poly.pdbx_seq_one_letter_code
_entity_poly.pdbx_strand_id
1 'polypeptide(L)' 'MDHHFRKPANDITSQLEINFGDLGRPGRGGRGGRGGRGRGGRANRGSRTDKSSASAPDVDDPEAFPALS' A
#
# COMPACT_ATOMS: atom_id res chain seq x y z
N MET A 1 31.40 -10.55 -8.79
CA MET A 1 30.55 -9.90 -9.81
C MET A 1 29.42 -9.24 -9.05
N ASP A 2 29.62 -8.00 -8.62
CA ASP A 2 28.64 -7.31 -7.80
C ASP A 2 27.48 -6.81 -8.67
N HIS A 3 26.34 -7.48 -8.56
CA HIS A 3 25.13 -7.09 -9.26
C HIS A 3 24.49 -5.89 -8.57
N HIS A 4 24.99 -4.70 -8.88
CA HIS A 4 24.36 -3.45 -8.47
C HIS A 4 23.13 -3.21 -9.36
N PHE A 5 21.97 -3.60 -8.85
CA PHE A 5 20.71 -3.20 -9.46
C PHE A 5 20.61 -1.67 -9.42
N ARG A 6 20.57 -1.03 -10.60
CA ARG A 6 20.32 0.41 -10.71
C ARG A 6 18.89 0.68 -10.25
N LYS A 7 18.75 1.52 -9.22
CA LYS A 7 17.44 2.03 -8.80
C LYS A 7 16.88 2.95 -9.88
N PRO A 8 15.55 2.97 -10.10
CA PRO A 8 14.95 3.92 -11.01
C PRO A 8 15.18 5.34 -10.50
N ALA A 9 15.24 6.32 -11.41
CA ALA A 9 15.59 7.71 -11.08
C ALA A 9 14.64 8.33 -10.03
N ASN A 10 13.40 7.87 -9.96
CA ASN A 10 12.35 8.39 -9.08
C ASN A 10 12.10 7.50 -7.86
N ASP A 11 13.08 6.70 -7.43
CA ASP A 11 12.94 5.84 -6.25
C ASP A 11 13.14 6.63 -4.94
N ILE A 12 12.03 7.07 -4.35
CA ILE A 12 12.05 7.82 -3.08
C ILE A 12 12.34 6.94 -1.85
N THR A 13 12.32 5.60 -1.98
CA THR A 13 12.44 4.68 -0.83
C THR A 13 13.76 4.83 -0.09
N SER A 14 14.82 5.24 -0.78
CA SER A 14 16.15 5.46 -0.19
C SER A 14 16.29 6.84 0.45
N GLN A 15 15.52 7.83 -0.02
CA GLN A 15 15.51 9.18 0.55
C GLN A 15 14.71 9.22 1.85
N LEU A 16 13.63 8.42 1.90
CA LEU A 16 12.75 8.32 3.04
C LEU A 16 13.15 7.20 4.02
N GLU A 17 14.28 6.52 3.77
CA GLU A 17 14.77 5.38 4.57
C GLU A 17 13.71 4.30 4.80
N ILE A 18 12.87 4.03 3.80
CA ILE A 18 11.79 3.06 3.87
C ILE A 18 12.30 1.69 3.44
N ASN A 19 12.34 0.76 4.40
CA ASN A 19 12.64 -0.65 4.14
C ASN A 19 11.37 -1.49 4.22
N PHE A 20 10.88 -2.00 3.09
CA PHE A 20 9.72 -2.90 3.08
C PHE A 20 9.98 -4.24 3.77
N GLY A 21 11.24 -4.61 3.98
CA GLY A 21 11.63 -5.78 4.76
C GLY A 21 11.34 -5.66 6.25
N ASP A 22 11.40 -4.43 6.78
CA ASP A 22 11.18 -4.14 8.21
C ASP A 22 9.68 -4.00 8.54
N LEU A 23 8.84 -3.79 7.51
CA LEU A 23 7.40 -3.73 7.69
C LEU A 23 6.83 -5.11 8.03
N GLY A 24 5.98 -5.16 9.05
CA GLY A 24 5.24 -6.36 9.40
C GLY A 24 4.48 -6.91 8.19
N ARG A 25 4.74 -8.18 7.86
CA ARG A 25 4.07 -8.81 6.72
C ARG A 25 2.58 -8.87 7.00
N PRO A 26 1.71 -8.38 6.10
CA PRO A 26 0.28 -8.61 6.22
C PRO A 26 0.06 -10.11 6.37
N GLY A 27 -0.57 -10.52 7.47
CA GLY A 27 -0.72 -11.93 7.83
C GLY A 27 -1.45 -12.71 6.73
N ARG A 28 -0.70 -13.37 5.86
CA ARG A 28 -1.24 -14.39 4.96
C ARG A 28 -1.38 -15.66 5.78
N GLY A 29 -2.61 -15.96 6.20
CA GLY A 29 -2.94 -17.29 6.67
C GLY A 29 -2.61 -18.31 5.59
N GLY A 30 -1.66 -19.20 5.84
CA GLY A 30 -1.24 -20.21 4.86
C GLY A 30 0.02 -20.98 5.24
N ARG A 31 -0.10 -21.87 6.23
CA ARG A 31 0.64 -23.14 6.45
C ARG A 31 2.11 -23.18 5.98
N GLY A 32 3.05 -22.98 6.92
CA GLY A 32 4.45 -23.39 6.73
C GLY A 32 5.44 -22.86 7.77
N GLY A 33 5.62 -23.59 8.88
CA GLY A 33 6.92 -23.68 9.56
C GLY A 33 7.26 -22.70 10.69
N ARG A 34 6.89 -23.11 11.92
CA ARG A 34 7.62 -22.92 13.19
C ARG A 34 8.08 -21.49 13.57
N GLY A 35 7.26 -20.81 14.38
CA GLY A 35 7.75 -19.79 15.31
C GLY A 35 6.75 -18.69 15.63
N GLY A 36 6.36 -18.57 16.91
CA GLY A 36 5.79 -17.33 17.45
C GLY A 36 4.34 -17.42 17.92
N ARG A 37 4.18 -17.51 19.24
CA ARG A 37 2.89 -17.38 19.94
C ARG A 37 2.43 -15.92 19.82
N GLY A 38 1.26 -15.68 19.21
CA GLY A 38 0.68 -14.34 19.14
C GLY A 38 -0.84 -14.40 18.98
N ARG A 39 -1.55 -14.38 20.11
CA ARG A 39 -3.00 -14.09 20.12
C ARG A 39 -3.16 -12.61 19.76
N GLY A 40 -3.56 -12.32 18.52
CA GLY A 40 -3.96 -10.98 18.08
C GLY A 40 -5.43 -10.98 17.71
N GLY A 41 -6.25 -10.28 18.51
CA GLY A 41 -7.70 -10.25 18.38
C GLY A 41 -8.19 -9.75 17.02
N ARG A 42 -9.37 -10.24 16.62
CA ARG A 42 -10.09 -9.75 15.44
C ARG A 42 -10.31 -8.24 15.60
N ALA A 43 -9.70 -7.44 14.72
CA ALA A 43 -10.04 -6.04 14.59
C ALA A 43 -11.54 -5.95 14.22
N ASN A 44 -12.32 -5.36 15.12
CA ASN A 44 -13.71 -5.05 14.91
C ASN A 44 -13.79 -4.17 13.65
N ARG A 45 -14.41 -4.66 12.57
CA ARG A 45 -14.70 -3.85 11.38
C ARG A 45 -15.77 -2.85 11.79
N GLY A 46 -15.33 -1.73 12.35
CA GLY A 46 -16.17 -0.56 12.56
C GLY A 46 -16.89 -0.28 11.26
N SER A 47 -18.22 -0.21 11.35
CA SER A 47 -19.09 0.20 10.26
C SER A 47 -18.52 1.46 9.64
N ARG A 48 -18.11 1.39 8.37
CA ARG A 48 -17.73 2.58 7.61
C ARG A 48 -18.99 3.40 7.46
N THR A 49 -19.17 4.37 8.36
CA THR A 49 -20.14 5.45 8.25
C THR A 49 -20.02 6.06 6.86
N ASP A 50 -21.18 6.31 6.27
CA ASP A 50 -21.46 6.54 4.87
C ASP A 50 -20.41 7.45 4.22
N LYS A 51 -19.57 6.85 3.36
CA LYS A 51 -18.86 7.65 2.35
C LYS A 51 -19.94 8.09 1.38
N SER A 52 -20.22 9.39 1.34
CA SER A 52 -20.91 9.99 0.21
C SER A 52 -20.24 9.43 -1.05
N SER A 53 -21.01 8.70 -1.87
CA SER A 53 -20.53 8.20 -3.14
C SER A 53 -20.32 9.40 -4.06
N ALA A 54 -19.19 10.09 -3.92
CA ALA A 54 -18.74 11.00 -4.96
C ALA A 54 -18.60 10.15 -6.22
N SER A 55 -19.45 10.42 -7.22
CA SER A 55 -19.30 9.82 -8.54
C SER A 55 -17.93 10.19 -9.08
N ALA A 56 -17.32 9.27 -9.84
CA ALA A 56 -16.10 9.61 -10.57
C ALA A 56 -16.37 10.83 -11.49
N PRO A 57 -15.37 11.71 -11.67
CA PRO A 57 -15.45 12.78 -12.68
C PRO A 57 -15.71 12.20 -14.07
N ASP A 58 -16.38 12.97 -14.92
CA ASP A 58 -16.60 12.61 -16.33
C ASP A 58 -15.26 12.54 -17.06
N VAL A 59 -15.01 11.43 -17.76
CA VAL A 59 -13.74 11.17 -18.47
C VAL A 59 -13.60 12.04 -19.71
N ASP A 60 -14.73 12.45 -20.31
CA ASP A 60 -14.74 13.26 -21.54
C ASP A 60 -14.65 14.77 -21.26
N ASP A 61 -14.71 15.20 -19.99
CA ASP A 61 -14.57 16.60 -19.59
C ASP A 61 -13.10 16.93 -19.23
N PRO A 62 -12.36 17.70 -20.05
CA PRO A 62 -10.98 18.06 -19.74
C PRO A 62 -10.86 18.98 -18.52
N GLU A 63 -11.91 19.75 -18.18
CA GLU A 63 -11.92 20.61 -16.99
C GLU A 63 -12.11 19.79 -15.70
N ALA A 64 -12.58 18.54 -15.82
CA ALA A 64 -12.68 17.62 -14.68
C ALA A 64 -11.32 17.07 -14.23
N PHE A 65 -10.29 17.17 -15.08
CA PHE A 65 -8.92 16.75 -14.80
C PHE A 65 -7.93 17.89 -15.06
N PRO A 66 -7.90 18.94 -14.21
CA PRO A 66 -7.02 20.11 -14.41
C PRO A 66 -5.52 19.77 -14.36
N ALA A 67 -5.14 18.55 -13.95
CA ALA A 67 -3.75 18.08 -14.03
C ALA A 67 -3.33 17.60 -15.43
N LEU A 68 -4.28 17.44 -16.37
CA LEU A 68 -4.06 16.94 -17.74
C LEU A 68 -4.13 18.05 -18.81
N SER A 69 -4.47 19.28 -18.43
CA SER A 69 -4.54 20.46 -19.32
C SER A 69 -3.16 20.98 -19.72
#